data_AF-A0A0P9INZ5-F1
#
_entry.id   AF-A0A0P9INZ5-F1
#
_cell.length_a   1.000
_cell.length_b   1.000
_cell.length_c   1.000
_cell.angle_alpha   90.00
_cell.angle_beta   90.00
_cell.angle_gamma   90.00
#
_symmetry.space_group_name_H-M   'P 1'
#
loop_
_entity.id
_entity.type
_entity.pdbx_description
1 polymer ?
#
loop_
_entity_poly.entity_id
_entity_poly.type
_entity_poly.pdbx_seq_one_letter_code
_entity_poly.pdbx_strand_id
1 'polypeptide(L)'
;MSTELSTIQVNRAKSSELSEALNEFQRSGGTVRDLGSFQVAPRPPRKEPPPRKPRYNGADQRKYVEEEEDRALIKRIEAMRDLGVSHFKAEKLSGINRTVIRRIFQEYSLNYPSSSRAK
;
A
#
# COMPACT_ATOMS: atom_id res chain seq x y z
N MET A 1 36.31 -0.28 60.04
CA MET A 1 35.68 0.97 60.55
C MET A 1 34.30 1.15 59.92
N SER A 2 33.25 0.74 60.65
CA SER A 2 31.87 1.26 60.73
C SER A 2 31.15 1.85 59.49
N THR A 3 31.05 1.15 58.36
CA THR A 3 30.20 1.59 57.23
C THR A 3 28.72 1.23 57.41
N GLU A 4 28.42 0.08 58.00
CA GLU A 4 27.04 -0.41 58.14
C GLU A 4 26.19 0.41 59.12
N LEU A 5 26.77 0.86 60.23
CA LEU A 5 26.05 1.70 61.18
C LEU A 5 25.72 3.09 60.59
N SER A 6 26.58 3.60 59.69
CA SER A 6 26.36 4.87 59.01
C SER A 6 25.20 4.79 58.01
N THR A 7 25.12 3.72 57.21
CA THR A 7 24.01 3.53 56.26
C THR A 7 22.68 3.33 56.98
N ILE A 8 22.67 2.61 58.10
CA ILE A 8 21.48 2.42 58.95
C ILE A 8 21.01 3.77 59.52
N GLN A 9 21.93 4.60 60.03
CA GLN A 9 21.60 5.93 60.57
C GLN A 9 21.04 6.87 59.48
N VAL A 10 21.62 6.87 58.28
CA VAL A 10 21.14 7.67 57.15
C VAL A 10 19.74 7.22 56.71
N ASN A 11 19.48 5.91 56.67
CA ASN A 11 18.15 5.39 56.34
C ASN A 11 17.11 5.78 57.40
N ARG A 12 17.49 5.76 58.68
CA ARG A 12 16.59 6.15 59.78
C ARG A 12 16.13 7.61 59.65
N ALA A 13 17.03 8.53 59.34
CA ALA A 13 16.70 9.94 59.13
C ALA A 13 15.75 10.13 57.92
N LYS A 14 16.03 9.45 56.80
CA LYS A 14 15.16 9.49 55.62
C LYS A 14 13.78 8.88 55.90
N SER A 15 13.72 7.80 56.66
CA SER A 15 12.45 7.18 57.06
C SER A 15 11.62 8.09 57.98
N SER A 16 12.25 8.84 58.90
CA SER A 16 11.53 9.81 59.72
C SER A 16 10.97 10.96 58.90
N GLU A 17 11.77 11.55 58.01
CA GLU A 17 11.31 12.63 57.11
C GLU A 17 10.13 12.17 56.23
N LEU A 18 10.21 10.96 55.66
CA LEU A 18 9.13 10.39 54.87
C LEU A 18 7.86 10.16 55.70
N SER A 19 7.99 9.74 56.96
CA SER A 19 6.85 9.53 57.85
C SER A 19 6.14 10.85 58.21
N GLU A 20 6.90 11.93 58.40
CA GLU A 20 6.36 13.26 58.66
C GLU A 20 5.60 13.78 57.44
N ALA A 21 6.19 13.65 56.25
CA ALA A 21 5.55 14.05 54.99
C ALA A 21 4.24 13.27 54.71
N LEU A 22 4.23 11.96 54.98
CA LEU A 22 3.01 11.15 54.86
C LEU A 22 1.94 11.59 55.85
N ASN A 23 2.32 11.91 57.10
CA ASN A 23 1.40 12.40 58.11
C ASN A 23 0.82 13.77 57.75
N GLU A 24 1.64 14.69 57.24
CA GLU A 24 1.17 15.99 56.75
C GLU A 24 0.19 15.84 55.59
N PHE A 25 0.50 14.99 54.61
CA PHE A 25 -0.36 14.70 53.47
C PHE A 25 -1.70 14.08 53.89
N GLN A 26 -1.69 13.18 54.88
CA GLN A 26 -2.92 12.62 55.45
C GLN A 26 -3.72 13.67 56.22
N ARG A 27 -3.06 14.55 57.00
CA ARG A 27 -3.72 15.66 57.73
C ARG A 27 -4.38 16.68 56.78
N SER A 28 -3.80 16.92 55.60
CA SER A 28 -4.40 17.77 54.57
C SER A 28 -5.56 17.09 53.82
N GLY A 29 -5.92 15.84 54.18
CA GLY A 29 -7.01 15.08 53.57
C GLY A 29 -6.60 14.22 52.36
N GLY A 30 -5.31 14.04 52.13
CA GLY A 30 -4.78 13.18 51.07
C GLY A 30 -4.93 11.69 51.41
N THR A 31 -5.17 10.86 50.39
CA THR A 31 -5.20 9.38 50.53
C THR A 31 -4.24 8.74 49.53
N VAL A 32 -3.39 7.84 50.00
CA VAL A 32 -2.49 7.04 49.15
C VAL A 32 -3.20 5.74 48.82
N ARG A 33 -3.41 5.46 47.53
CA ARG A 33 -3.94 4.18 47.06
C ARG A 33 -2.79 3.30 46.60
N ASP A 34 -2.63 2.16 47.24
CA ASP A 34 -1.81 1.07 46.70
C ASP A 34 -2.64 0.31 45.67
N LEU A 35 -2.19 0.33 44.41
CA LEU A 35 -2.87 -0.33 43.30
C LEU A 35 -2.47 -1.81 43.16
N GLY A 36 -1.60 -2.32 44.03
CA GLY A 36 -1.06 -3.67 43.95
C GLY A 36 -0.15 -3.88 42.74
N SER A 37 0.40 -5.09 42.64
CA SER A 37 1.25 -5.48 41.51
C SER A 37 0.42 -5.86 40.28
N PHE A 38 0.77 -5.33 39.11
CA PHE A 38 0.18 -5.76 37.84
C PHE A 38 0.65 -7.17 37.47
N GLN A 39 -0.29 -8.08 37.20
CA GLN A 39 0.01 -9.42 36.66
C GLN A 39 0.21 -9.32 35.14
N VAL A 40 1.37 -9.76 34.64
CA VAL A 40 1.64 -9.79 33.20
C VAL A 40 0.94 -11.00 32.58
N ALA A 41 -0.22 -10.78 31.96
CA ALA A 41 -0.88 -11.80 31.16
C ALA A 41 -0.16 -11.97 29.80
N PRO A 42 0.05 -13.21 29.32
CA PRO A 42 0.58 -13.43 27.98
C PRO A 42 -0.36 -12.86 26.93
N ARG A 43 0.21 -12.38 25.81
CA ARG A 43 -0.60 -11.85 24.71
C ARG A 43 -1.49 -12.96 24.14
N PRO A 44 -2.76 -12.66 23.83
CA PRO A 44 -3.63 -13.63 23.18
C PRO A 44 -3.05 -14.06 21.82
N PRO A 45 -3.32 -15.30 21.37
CA PRO A 45 -2.83 -15.78 20.08
C PRO A 45 -3.37 -14.93 18.93
N ARG A 46 -2.50 -14.62 17.95
CA ARG A 46 -2.84 -13.82 16.79
C ARG A 46 -3.82 -14.59 15.90
N LYS A 47 -4.98 -14.00 15.60
CA LYS A 47 -5.89 -14.49 14.55
C LYS A 47 -5.38 -14.04 13.19
N GLU A 48 -5.13 -14.98 12.28
CA GLU A 48 -4.79 -14.64 10.90
C GLU A 48 -6.05 -14.22 10.13
N PRO A 49 -6.00 -13.14 9.33
CA PRO A 49 -7.10 -12.80 8.45
C PRO A 49 -7.25 -13.87 7.36
N PRO A 50 -8.47 -14.11 6.85
CA PRO A 50 -8.66 -15.03 5.73
C PRO A 50 -7.86 -14.58 4.50
N PRO A 51 -7.48 -15.51 3.62
CA PRO A 51 -6.73 -15.18 2.41
C PRO A 51 -7.51 -14.18 1.55
N ARG A 52 -6.79 -13.22 0.96
CA ARG A 52 -7.38 -12.25 0.05
C ARG A 52 -7.88 -12.97 -1.21
N LYS A 53 -9.13 -12.74 -1.59
CA LYS A 53 -9.65 -13.18 -2.89
C LYS A 53 -8.86 -12.49 -4.02
N PRO A 54 -8.56 -13.18 -5.14
CA PRO A 54 -7.91 -12.54 -6.28
C PRO A 54 -8.79 -11.40 -6.79
N ARG A 55 -8.14 -10.31 -7.25
CA ARG A 55 -8.85 -9.17 -7.85
C ARG A 55 -9.54 -9.51 -9.18
N TYR A 56 -9.11 -10.58 -9.84
CA TYR A 56 -9.60 -10.99 -11.15
C TYR A 56 -9.78 -12.51 -11.20
N ASN A 57 -10.88 -12.97 -11.80
CA ASN A 57 -11.25 -14.39 -11.84
C ASN A 57 -10.52 -15.20 -12.93
N GLY A 58 -9.51 -14.63 -13.59
CA GLY A 58 -8.76 -15.29 -14.66
C GLY A 58 -9.56 -15.58 -15.94
N ALA A 59 -10.87 -15.27 -15.97
CA ALA A 59 -11.69 -15.41 -17.15
C ALA A 59 -11.20 -14.45 -18.22
N ASP A 60 -10.58 -14.93 -19.30
CA ASP A 60 -10.12 -14.07 -20.39
C ASP A 60 -11.33 -13.39 -21.03
N GLN A 61 -11.58 -12.11 -20.73
CA GLN A 61 -12.71 -11.35 -21.25
C GLN A 61 -12.43 -10.81 -22.66
N ARG A 62 -11.67 -11.56 -23.47
CA ARG A 62 -11.53 -11.28 -24.91
C ARG A 62 -12.88 -11.53 -25.56
N LYS A 63 -13.73 -10.51 -25.45
CA LYS A 63 -15.05 -10.38 -26.05
C LYS A 63 -14.89 -10.55 -27.56
N TYR A 64 -15.81 -11.32 -28.14
CA TYR A 64 -15.90 -11.66 -29.56
C TYR A 64 -15.33 -10.57 -30.47
N VAL A 65 -14.38 -10.96 -31.31
CA VAL A 65 -13.87 -10.11 -32.38
C VAL A 65 -14.93 -10.10 -33.48
N GLU A 66 -15.56 -8.94 -33.71
CA GLU A 66 -16.46 -8.77 -34.85
C GLU A 66 -15.61 -8.51 -36.09
N GLU A 67 -15.39 -9.55 -36.89
CA GLU A 67 -14.54 -9.50 -38.09
C GLU A 67 -14.99 -8.42 -39.10
N GLU A 68 -16.28 -8.09 -39.13
CA GLU A 68 -16.85 -7.06 -40.00
C GLU A 68 -16.36 -5.66 -39.64
N GLU A 69 -16.30 -5.36 -38.33
CA GLU A 69 -15.78 -4.09 -37.84
C GLU A 69 -14.29 -3.96 -38.16
N ASP A 70 -13.53 -5.05 -37.99
CA ASP A 70 -12.11 -5.08 -38.32
C ASP A 70 -11.88 -4.81 -39.81
N ARG A 71 -12.69 -5.38 -40.71
CA ARG A 71 -12.60 -5.08 -42.15
C ARG A 71 -12.88 -3.60 -42.47
N ALA A 72 -13.82 -2.97 -41.78
CA ALA A 72 -14.09 -1.53 -41.95
C ALA A 72 -12.91 -0.68 -41.45
N LEU A 73 -12.31 -1.06 -40.32
CA LEU A 73 -11.13 -0.39 -39.76
C LEU A 73 -9.90 -0.56 -40.66
N ILE A 74 -9.71 -1.73 -41.25
CA ILE A 74 -8.62 -2.01 -42.21
C ILE A 74 -8.67 -1.03 -43.38
N LYS A 75 -9.84 -0.85 -44.02
CA LYS A 75 -10.00 0.11 -45.13
C LYS A 75 -9.63 1.54 -44.74
N ARG A 76 -10.01 1.95 -43.51
CA ARG A 76 -9.65 3.27 -42.98
C ARG A 76 -8.15 3.40 -42.71
N ILE A 77 -7.53 2.34 -42.23
CA ILE A 77 -6.09 2.24 -41.97
C ILE A 77 -5.31 2.27 -43.30
N GLU A 78 -5.77 1.59 -44.34
CA GLU A 78 -5.18 1.64 -45.68
C GLU A 78 -5.25 3.05 -46.27
N ALA A 79 -6.41 3.71 -46.19
CA ALA A 79 -6.55 5.09 -46.64
C ALA A 79 -5.57 6.05 -45.94
N MET A 80 -5.33 5.87 -44.62
CA MET A 80 -4.35 6.68 -43.90
C MET A 80 -2.90 6.37 -44.29
N ARG A 81 -2.60 5.11 -44.62
CA ARG A 81 -1.30 4.69 -45.15
C ARG A 81 -1.02 5.36 -46.50
N ASP A 82 -2.00 5.36 -47.39
CA ASP A 82 -1.87 5.95 -48.72
C ASP A 82 -1.72 7.48 -48.66
N LEU A 83 -2.30 8.12 -47.63
CA LEU A 83 -2.07 9.52 -47.29
C LEU A 83 -0.68 9.81 -46.70
N GLY A 84 0.19 8.79 -46.56
CA GLY A 84 1.55 8.94 -46.03
C GLY A 84 1.61 9.22 -44.53
N VAL A 85 0.52 8.94 -43.80
CA VAL A 85 0.45 9.17 -42.36
C VAL A 85 1.25 8.08 -41.64
N SER A 86 2.18 8.46 -40.78
CA SER A 86 2.90 7.49 -39.93
C SER A 86 1.93 6.72 -39.03
N HIS A 87 2.24 5.47 -38.70
CA HIS A 87 1.46 4.64 -37.78
C HIS A 87 1.01 5.38 -36.50
N PHE A 88 1.92 6.09 -35.83
CA PHE A 88 1.62 6.84 -34.60
C PHE A 88 0.59 7.96 -34.83
N LYS A 89 0.64 8.60 -35.99
CA LYS A 89 -0.30 9.65 -36.37
C LYS A 89 -1.65 9.05 -36.81
N ALA A 90 -1.65 7.87 -37.42
CA ALA A 90 -2.86 7.11 -37.72
C ALA A 90 -3.59 6.66 -36.43
N GLU A 91 -2.87 6.20 -35.40
CA GLU A 91 -3.44 5.92 -34.07
C GLU A 91 -4.16 7.14 -33.48
N LYS A 92 -3.58 8.34 -33.63
CA LYS A 92 -4.15 9.58 -33.08
C LYS A 92 -5.31 10.16 -33.89
N LEU A 93 -5.25 10.06 -35.22
CA LEU A 93 -6.26 10.65 -36.12
C LEU A 93 -7.48 9.77 -36.35
N SER A 94 -7.34 8.45 -36.24
CA SER A 94 -8.43 7.51 -36.55
C SER A 94 -9.47 7.39 -35.44
N GLY A 95 -9.15 7.80 -34.21
CA GLY A 95 -10.02 7.60 -33.03
C GLY A 95 -10.18 6.12 -32.64
N ILE A 96 -9.40 5.22 -33.26
CA ILE A 96 -9.43 3.78 -32.96
C ILE A 96 -8.53 3.54 -31.75
N ASN A 97 -8.95 2.63 -30.86
CA ASN A 97 -8.15 2.24 -29.72
C ASN A 97 -6.82 1.59 -30.19
N ARG A 98 -5.70 2.04 -29.62
CA ARG A 98 -4.35 1.51 -29.88
C ARG A 98 -4.28 -0.02 -29.77
N THR A 99 -5.00 -0.60 -28.82
CA THR A 99 -5.00 -2.06 -28.62
C THR A 99 -5.65 -2.80 -29.80
N VAL A 100 -6.68 -2.20 -30.40
CA VAL A 100 -7.39 -2.74 -31.57
C VAL A 100 -6.53 -2.62 -32.82
N ILE A 101 -5.91 -1.46 -33.07
CA ILE A 101 -4.97 -1.29 -34.19
C ILE A 101 -3.83 -2.32 -34.12
N ARG A 102 -3.24 -2.51 -32.94
CA ARG A 102 -2.16 -3.50 -32.74
C ARG A 102 -2.61 -4.93 -32.98
N ARG A 103 -3.82 -5.31 -32.53
CA ARG A 103 -4.42 -6.62 -32.81
C ARG A 103 -4.58 -6.81 -34.31
N ILE A 104 -5.22 -5.86 -34.99
CA ILE A 104 -5.47 -5.92 -36.44
C ILE A 104 -4.16 -6.05 -37.22
N PHE A 105 -3.10 -5.35 -36.82
CA PHE A 105 -1.79 -5.49 -37.48
C PHE A 105 -1.16 -6.87 -37.31
N GLN A 106 -1.33 -7.47 -36.12
CA GLN A 106 -0.80 -8.81 -35.84
C GLN A 106 -1.61 -9.90 -36.55
N GLU A 107 -2.94 -9.78 -36.57
CA GLU A 107 -3.84 -10.76 -37.18
C GLU A 107 -3.85 -10.67 -38.72
N TYR A 108 -3.91 -9.46 -39.28
CA TYR A 108 -4.04 -9.21 -40.72
C TYR A 108 -2.71 -8.85 -41.40
N SER A 109 -1.58 -8.92 -40.69
CA SER A 109 -0.23 -8.65 -41.23
C SER A 109 -0.09 -7.30 -41.94
N LEU A 110 -0.82 -6.28 -41.50
CA LEU A 110 -0.74 -4.92 -42.05
C LEU A 110 0.50 -4.21 -41.50
N ASN A 111 1.28 -3.61 -42.40
CA ASN A 111 2.49 -2.89 -42.04
C ASN A 111 2.51 -1.47 -42.62
N TYR A 112 2.86 -0.50 -41.78
CA TYR A 112 3.16 0.86 -42.23
C TYR A 112 4.62 0.93 -42.63
N PRO A 113 4.99 1.73 -43.65
CA PRO A 113 6.38 2.04 -43.87
C PRO A 113 6.96 2.60 -42.57
N SER A 114 7.93 1.89 -42.00
CA SER A 114 8.67 2.36 -40.84
C SER A 114 9.18 3.75 -41.19
N SER A 115 8.87 4.74 -40.35
CA SER A 115 9.50 6.05 -40.43
C SER A 115 10.96 5.84 -40.07
N SER A 116 11.77 5.40 -41.04
CA SER A 116 13.20 5.51 -40.92
C SER A 116 13.45 7.00 -40.89
N ARG A 117 13.63 7.53 -39.68
CA ARG A 117 14.12 8.88 -39.47
C ARG A 117 15.41 8.98 -40.27
N ALA A 118 15.36 9.64 -41.43
CA ALA A 118 16.54 9.91 -42.22
C ALA A 118 17.56 10.57 -41.28
N LYS A 119 18.73 9.97 -41.19
CA LYS A 119 19.78 10.33 -40.24
C LYS A 119 20.45 11.63 -40.66
#